data_AF-A0A378N8J9-F1
#
_entry.id   AF-A0A378N8J9-F1
#
_cell.length_a   1.000
_cell.length_b   1.000
_cell.length_c   1.000
_cell.angle_alpha   90.00
_cell.angle_beta   90.00
_cell.angle_gamma   90.00
#
_symmetry.space_group_name_H-M   'P 1'
#
loop_
_entity.id
_entity.type
_entity.pdbx_description
1 polymer ?
#
loop_
_entity_poly.entity_id
_entity_poly.type
_entity_poly.pdbx_seq_one_letter_code
_entity_poly.pdbx_strand_id
1 'polypeptide(L)'
;MSITAQRRDIHDPQIISEFAKKVQNQTALSSLLCLTVADICATSESLWNDWKASLFTQLYQFTLQQLAQNLNYQAVGTRASLASIRTDEVRAFS
;
A
#
# COMPACT_ATOMS: atom_id res chain seq x y z
N MET A 1 12.28 1.99 -33.57
CA MET A 1 11.22 2.71 -32.85
C MET A 1 11.49 2.60 -31.35
N SER A 2 11.43 3.72 -30.65
CA SER A 2 11.60 3.84 -29.20
C SER A 2 10.37 3.29 -28.47
N ILE A 3 10.53 2.26 -27.63
CA ILE A 3 9.53 1.84 -26.64
C ILE A 3 10.27 1.57 -25.34
N THR A 4 10.75 2.63 -24.71
CA THR A 4 11.08 2.64 -23.29
C THR A 4 9.77 2.75 -22.51
N ALA A 5 8.85 1.78 -22.68
CA ALA A 5 7.77 1.56 -21.75
C ALA A 5 8.39 0.87 -20.54
N GLN A 6 9.06 1.66 -19.69
CA GLN A 6 9.69 1.16 -18.48
C GLN A 6 8.60 0.50 -17.62
N ARG A 7 8.61 -0.84 -17.57
CA ARG A 7 7.95 -1.58 -16.50
C ARG A 7 8.56 -1.06 -15.21
N ARG A 8 7.76 -0.34 -14.42
CA ARG A 8 8.14 0.02 -13.06
C ARG A 8 8.33 -1.27 -12.29
N ASP A 9 9.46 -1.39 -11.60
CA ASP A 9 9.78 -2.58 -10.83
C ASP A 9 8.89 -2.64 -9.59
N ILE A 10 8.06 -3.67 -9.49
CA ILE A 10 7.16 -3.88 -8.35
C ILE A 10 7.91 -4.25 -7.07
N HIS A 11 9.20 -4.54 -7.16
CA HIS A 11 10.07 -4.79 -6.02
C HIS A 11 10.67 -3.51 -5.43
N ASP A 12 10.52 -2.36 -6.10
CA ASP A 12 11.00 -1.08 -5.58
C ASP A 12 10.10 -0.62 -4.40
N PRO A 13 10.65 -0.52 -3.17
CA PRO A 13 9.89 -0.08 -2.00
C PRO A 13 9.28 1.31 -2.17
N GLN A 14 9.89 2.21 -2.94
CA GLN A 14 9.34 3.54 -3.19
C GLN A 14 8.07 3.45 -4.06
N ILE A 15 8.08 2.61 -5.08
CA ILE A 15 6.90 2.39 -5.94
C ILE A 15 5.76 1.81 -5.13
N ILE A 16 6.04 0.81 -4.28
CA ILE A 16 5.05 0.21 -3.38
C ILE A 16 4.52 1.23 -2.37
N SER A 17 5.39 2.07 -1.80
CA SER A 17 4.99 3.12 -0.86
C SER A 17 4.06 4.14 -1.49
N GLU A 18 4.39 4.65 -2.68
CA GLU A 18 3.56 5.60 -3.41
C GLU A 18 2.22 4.97 -3.85
N PHE A 19 2.22 3.69 -4.23
CA PHE A 19 1.00 2.98 -4.55
C PHE A 19 0.11 2.78 -3.31
N ALA A 20 0.70 2.34 -2.19
CA ALA A 20 -0.01 2.18 -0.92
C ALA A 20 -0.64 3.50 -0.44
N LYS A 21 0.04 4.64 -0.61
CA LYS A 21 -0.52 5.98 -0.30
C LYS A 21 -1.77 6.30 -1.11
N LYS A 22 -1.83 5.87 -2.38
CA LYS A 22 -3.00 6.09 -3.25
C LYS A 22 -4.18 5.19 -2.88
N VAL A 23 -3.89 3.94 -2.54
CA VAL A 23 -4.93 2.93 -2.24
C VAL A 23 -5.46 3.05 -0.80
N GLN A 24 -4.62 3.53 0.13
CA GLN A 24 -4.95 3.90 1.52
C GLN A 24 -5.35 2.76 2.48
N ASN A 25 -6.08 1.74 2.03
CA ASN A 25 -6.54 0.64 2.88
C ASN A 25 -6.68 -0.70 2.12
N GLN A 26 -6.77 -1.79 2.88
CA GLN A 26 -6.85 -3.14 2.33
C GLN A 26 -8.11 -3.39 1.51
N THR A 27 -9.26 -2.87 1.93
CA THR A 27 -10.53 -3.06 1.20
C THR A 27 -10.44 -2.46 -0.20
N ALA A 28 -9.95 -1.23 -0.32
CA ALA A 28 -9.75 -0.55 -1.60
C ALA A 28 -8.75 -1.31 -2.48
N LEU A 29 -7.67 -1.84 -1.90
CA LEU A 29 -6.68 -2.66 -2.61
C LEU A 29 -7.30 -3.91 -3.24
N SER A 30 -8.08 -4.66 -2.45
CA SER A 30 -8.77 -5.87 -2.90
C SER A 30 -9.80 -5.57 -3.98
N SER A 31 -10.59 -4.50 -3.83
CA SER A 31 -11.57 -4.08 -4.83
C SER A 31 -10.90 -3.67 -6.15
N LEU A 32 -9.81 -2.90 -6.09
CA LEU A 32 -9.07 -2.46 -7.27
C LEU A 32 -8.49 -3.65 -8.05
N LEU A 33 -7.88 -4.61 -7.35
CA LEU A 33 -7.32 -5.80 -7.99
C LEU A 33 -8.40 -6.71 -8.57
N CYS A 34 -9.50 -6.93 -7.85
CA CYS A 34 -10.63 -7.72 -8.35
C CYS A 34 -11.19 -7.13 -9.65
N LEU A 35 -11.42 -5.81 -9.67
CA LEU A 35 -11.87 -5.10 -10.86
C LEU A 35 -10.85 -5.20 -12.01
N THR A 36 -9.56 -5.06 -11.72
CA THR A 36 -8.49 -5.15 -12.73
C THR A 36 -8.42 -6.54 -13.35
N VAL A 37 -8.50 -7.59 -12.54
CA VAL A 37 -8.51 -8.98 -13.04
C VAL A 37 -9.77 -9.23 -13.87
N ALA A 38 -10.93 -8.78 -13.40
CA ALA A 38 -12.18 -8.91 -14.13
C ALA A 38 -12.13 -8.22 -15.50
N ASP A 39 -11.55 -7.02 -15.59
CA ASP A 39 -11.38 -6.27 -16.84
C ASP A 39 -10.44 -6.98 -17.83
N ILE A 40 -9.31 -7.52 -17.33
CA ILE A 40 -8.38 -8.31 -18.16
C ILE A 40 -9.07 -9.56 -18.69
N CYS A 41 -9.79 -10.30 -17.84
CA CYS A 41 -10.49 -11.51 -18.25
C CYS A 41 -11.63 -11.22 -19.23
N ALA A 42 -12.34 -10.11 -19.05
CA ALA A 42 -13.43 -9.70 -19.94
C ALA A 42 -12.95 -9.23 -21.33
N THR A 43 -11.72 -8.71 -21.43
CA THR A 43 -11.16 -8.24 -22.70
C THR A 43 -10.50 -9.37 -23.50
N SER A 44 -9.79 -10.30 -22.84
CA SER A 44 -9.35 -11.56 -23.45
C SER A 44 -8.81 -12.51 -22.39
N GLU A 45 -9.39 -13.70 -22.27
CA GLU A 45 -8.94 -14.74 -21.34
C GLU A 45 -7.48 -15.16 -21.57
N SER A 46 -6.97 -15.07 -22.80
CA SER A 46 -5.59 -15.40 -23.16
C SER A 46 -4.54 -14.42 -22.60
N LEU A 47 -4.96 -13.23 -22.16
CA LEU A 47 -4.06 -12.25 -21.57
C LEU A 47 -3.71 -12.61 -20.12
N TRP A 48 -4.62 -13.28 -19.40
CA TRP A 48 -4.36 -13.75 -18.05
C TRP A 48 -3.53 -15.04 -18.06
N ASN A 49 -2.47 -15.09 -17.25
CA ASN A 49 -1.57 -16.24 -17.15
C ASN A 49 -0.81 -16.22 -15.82
N ASP A 50 -0.12 -17.32 -15.53
CA ASP A 50 0.52 -17.57 -14.23
C ASP A 50 1.54 -16.50 -13.84
N TRP A 51 2.30 -15.97 -14.81
CA TRP A 51 3.26 -14.91 -14.51
C TRP A 51 2.58 -13.61 -14.06
N LYS A 52 1.47 -13.21 -14.69
CA LYS A 52 0.70 -12.04 -14.24
C LYS A 52 0.04 -12.30 -12.91
N ALA A 53 -0.54 -13.49 -12.72
CA ALA A 53 -1.12 -13.88 -11.44
C ALA A 53 -0.10 -13.76 -10.30
N SER A 54 1.14 -14.21 -10.54
CA SER A 54 2.25 -14.06 -9.58
C SER A 54 2.60 -12.59 -9.34
N LEU A 55 2.70 -11.75 -10.37
CA LEU A 55 2.97 -10.31 -10.20
C LEU A 55 1.89 -9.59 -9.41
N PHE A 56 0.61 -9.83 -9.70
CA PHE A 56 -0.50 -9.23 -8.97
C PHE A 56 -0.53 -9.71 -7.51
N THR A 57 -0.21 -10.98 -7.27
CA THR A 57 -0.08 -11.55 -5.91
C THR A 57 1.04 -10.86 -5.14
N GLN A 58 2.21 -10.67 -5.75
CA GLN A 58 3.34 -9.99 -5.12
C GLN A 58 3.04 -8.52 -4.83
N LEU A 59 2.46 -7.79 -5.81
CA LEU A 59 2.03 -6.41 -5.63
C LEU A 59 1.05 -6.28 -4.46
N TYR A 60 0.06 -7.18 -4.38
CA TYR A 60 -0.89 -7.22 -3.27
C TYR A 60 -0.19 -7.41 -1.92
N GLN A 61 0.71 -8.40 -1.82
CA GLN A 61 1.43 -8.69 -0.59
C GLN A 61 2.33 -7.53 -0.13
N PHE A 62 3.13 -6.96 -1.03
CA PHE A 62 4.00 -5.83 -0.69
C PHE A 62 3.19 -4.60 -0.26
N THR A 63 2.07 -4.33 -0.96
CA THR A 63 1.20 -3.20 -0.60
C THR A 63 0.53 -3.42 0.76
N LEU A 64 0.06 -4.63 1.06
CA LEU A 64 -0.50 -4.96 2.38
C LEU A 64 0.51 -4.76 3.51
N GLN A 65 1.75 -5.22 3.31
CA GLN A 65 2.82 -5.03 4.28
C GLN A 65 3.08 -3.54 4.54
N GLN A 66 3.14 -2.73 3.47
CA GLN A 66 3.32 -1.29 3.59
C GLN A 66 2.15 -0.60 4.32
N LEU A 67 0.91 -0.98 4.03
CA LEU A 67 -0.27 -0.45 4.70
C LEU A 67 -0.26 -0.78 6.20
N ALA A 68 0.13 -2.00 6.57
CA ALA A 68 0.26 -2.41 7.97
C ALA A 68 1.36 -1.62 8.69
N GLN A 69 2.51 -1.39 8.04
CA GLN A 69 3.59 -0.56 8.60
C GLN A 69 3.14 0.88 8.84
N ASN A 70 2.42 1.48 7.88
CA ASN A 70 1.90 2.84 8.03
C ASN A 70 0.96 2.97 9.24
N LEU A 71 0.07 1.99 9.44
CA LEU A 71 -0.81 1.96 10.63
C LEU A 71 -0.01 1.88 11.93
N ASN A 72 1.05 1.08 11.98
CA ASN A 72 1.91 0.98 13.14
C ASN A 72 2.63 2.31 13.46
N TYR A 73 3.16 3.01 12.46
CA TYR A 73 3.79 4.33 12.65
C TYR A 73 2.80 5.36 13.20
N GLN A 74 1.55 5.38 12.71
CA GLN A 74 0.51 6.30 13.20
C GLN A 74 0.13 5.99 14.66
N ALA A 75 0.04 4.70 15.03
CA ALA A 75 -0.27 4.29 16.40
C ALA A 75 0.85 4.67 17.38
N VAL A 76 2.11 4.54 16.97
CA VAL A 76 3.27 4.93 17.78
C VAL A 76 3.36 6.46 17.93
N GLY A 77 3.16 7.21 16.84
CA GLY A 77 3.17 8.68 16.87
C GLY A 77 2.05 9.27 17.73
N THR A 78 0.86 8.69 17.70
CA THR A 78 -0.29 9.15 18.52
C THR A 78 -0.02 8.95 20.01
N ARG A 79 0.59 7.81 20.40
CA ARG A 79 0.91 7.52 21.82
C ARG A 79 2.00 8.41 22.38
N ALA A 80 3.04 8.72 21.58
CA ALA A 80 4.12 9.60 22.00
C ALA A 80 3.63 11.03 22.28
N SER A 81 2.74 11.56 21.42
CA SER A 81 2.17 12.91 21.57
C SER A 81 1.22 13.07 22.76
N LEU A 82 0.49 12.01 23.13
CA LEU A 82 -0.41 12.05 24.30
C LEU A 82 0.35 11.96 25.63
N ALA A 83 1.53 11.32 25.65
CA ALA A 83 2.36 11.22 26.85
C ALA A 83 3.01 12.56 27.22
N SER A 84 3.39 13.39 26.25
CA SER A 84 4.02 14.70 26.50
C SER A 84 3.05 15.77 26.99
N ILE A 85 1.78 15.73 26.56
CA ILE A 85 0.76 16.71 26.98
C ILE A 85 0.45 16.58 28.49
N ARG A 86 0.52 15.36 29.04
CA ARG A 86 0.20 15.12 30.46
C ARG A 86 1.31 15.54 31.43
N THR A 87 2.55 15.71 30.96
CA THR A 87 3.67 16.13 31.82
C THR A 87 3.75 17.64 32.04
N ASP A 88 3.17 18.45 31.15
CA ASP A 88 3.21 19.91 31.29
C ASP A 88 2.16 20.45 32.27
N GLU A 89 1.02 19.79 32.44
CA GLU A 89 -0.01 20.24 33.39
C GLU A 89 0.36 20.02 34.86
N VAL A 90 1.22 19.04 35.16
CA VAL A 90 1.65 18.76 36.55
C VAL A 90 2.71 19.76 37.02
N ARG A 91 3.44 20.42 36.11
CA ARG A 91 4.45 21.44 36.45
C ARG A 91 3.87 22.84 36.60
N ALA A 92 2.67 23.10 36.10
CA ALA A 92 2.02 24.41 36.19
C ALA A 92 1.31 24.66 37.55
N PHE A 93 1.30 23.66 38.44
CA PHE A 93 0.63 23.70 39.75
C PHE A 93 1.57 23.56 40.97
N SER A 94 2.87 23.78 40.78
CA SER A 94 3.87 23.83 41.88
C SER A 94 4.54 25.20 41.97
#